data_AF-A0A959XDS9-F1
#
_entry.id   AF-A0A959XDS9-F1
#
_cell.length_a   1.000
_cell.length_b   1.000
_cell.length_c   1.000
_cell.angle_alpha   90.00
_cell.angle_beta   90.00
_cell.angle_gamma   90.00
#
_symmetry.space_group_name_H-M   'P 1'
#
loop_
_entity.id
_entity.type
_entity.pdbx_description
1 polymer ?
#
loop_
_entity_poly.entity_id
_entity_poly.type
_entity_poly.pdbx_seq_one_letter_code
_entity_poly.pdbx_strand_id
1 'polypeptide(L)'
;MRIRGELVAVVLAVDGATPLVLASGDPARLPSGPLASDQRSLQGSVREFAAEQAGRAIGYVEQLYTFADADRISETGERLDRIVSVSYLGLTGLDRGESQQGWWQP
;
A
#
# COMPACT_ATOMS: atom_id res chain seq x y z
N MET A 1 19.72 4.60 17.45
CA MET A 1 18.29 4.64 17.07
C MET A 1 18.21 4.36 15.59
N ARG A 2 17.55 3.28 15.17
CA ARG A 2 17.42 2.93 13.75
C ARG A 2 16.06 3.43 13.26
N ILE A 3 16.04 4.05 12.09
CA ILE A 3 14.81 4.47 11.42
C ILE A 3 14.54 3.41 10.35
N ARG A 4 13.35 2.81 10.38
CA ARG A 4 12.86 1.94 9.31
C ARG A 4 11.83 2.69 8.49
N GLY A 5 11.80 2.41 7.20
CA GLY A 5 10.85 3.02 6.29
C GLY A 5 10.02 1.97 5.58
N GLU A 6 8.76 2.30 5.32
CA GLU A 6 7.87 1.50 4.48
C GLU A 6 7.09 2.38 3.51
N LEU A 7 6.67 1.74 2.43
CA LEU A 7 5.74 2.29 1.45
C LEU A 7 4.40 1.59 1.62
N VAL A 8 3.30 2.35 1.63
CA VAL A 8 1.94 1.83 1.75
C VAL A 8 1.10 2.36 0.60
N ALA A 9 0.29 1.52 -0.03
CA ALA A 9 -0.60 1.93 -1.12
C ALA A 9 -2.07 1.70 -0.75
N VAL A 10 -2.89 2.75 -0.88
CA VAL A 10 -4.34 2.62 -0.98
C VAL A 10 -4.65 2.52 -2.48
N VAL A 11 -4.96 1.32 -2.96
CA VAL A 11 -5.32 1.14 -4.38
C VAL A 11 -6.84 1.13 -4.50
N LEU A 12 -7.37 2.10 -5.26
CA LEU A 12 -8.79 2.22 -5.54
C LEU A 12 -9.12 1.73 -6.95
N ALA A 13 -10.25 1.06 -7.03
CA ALA A 13 -10.99 0.78 -8.25
C ALA A 13 -12.45 1.20 -8.07
N VAL A 14 -13.20 1.32 -9.17
CA VAL A 14 -14.64 1.62 -9.11
C VAL A 14 -15.40 0.59 -9.94
N ASP A 15 -16.31 -0.14 -9.30
CA ASP A 15 -17.26 -1.04 -9.95
C ASP A 15 -18.64 -0.38 -10.02
N GLY A 16 -19.00 0.15 -11.20
CA GLY A 16 -20.21 0.97 -11.35
C GLY A 16 -20.14 2.26 -10.52
N ALA A 17 -20.83 2.28 -9.38
CA ALA A 17 -20.82 3.39 -8.42
C ALA A 17 -20.17 3.02 -7.07
N THR A 18 -19.66 1.79 -6.96
CA THR A 18 -19.08 1.26 -5.72
C THR A 18 -17.57 1.41 -5.78
N PRO A 19 -16.96 2.25 -4.90
CA PRO A 19 -15.51 2.25 -4.75
C PRO A 19 -15.07 0.93 -4.12
N LEU A 20 -13.92 0.43 -4.56
CA LEU A 20 -13.30 -0.77 -4.02
C LEU A 20 -11.86 -0.45 -3.63
N VAL A 21 -11.41 -0.95 -2.49
CA VAL A 21 -10.03 -0.85 -2.01
C VAL A 21 -9.36 -2.22 -2.08
N LEU A 22 -8.14 -2.27 -2.62
CA LEU A 22 -7.33 -3.48 -2.58
C LEU A 22 -6.84 -3.72 -1.16
N ALA A 23 -7.25 -4.84 -0.56
CA ALA A 23 -6.76 -5.31 0.72
C ALA A 23 -6.73 -6.84 0.76
N SER A 24 -5.66 -7.40 1.32
CA SER A 24 -5.45 -8.86 1.37
C SER A 24 -5.09 -9.35 2.78
N GLY A 25 -5.30 -10.65 3.02
CA GLY A 25 -5.04 -11.30 4.31
C GLY A 25 -6.19 -11.23 5.32
N ASP A 26 -5.98 -11.84 6.48
CA ASP A 26 -6.89 -11.81 7.63
C ASP A 26 -6.09 -11.50 8.91
N PRO A 27 -6.25 -10.30 9.53
CA PRO A 27 -7.12 -9.21 9.09
C PRO A 27 -6.63 -8.57 7.79
N ALA A 28 -7.56 -7.96 7.04
CA ALA A 28 -7.28 -7.31 5.76
C ALA A 28 -6.23 -6.19 5.92
N ARG A 29 -5.23 -6.18 5.05
CA ARG A 29 -4.16 -5.19 5.03
C ARG A 29 -3.98 -4.58 3.65
N LEU A 30 -3.61 -3.29 3.64
CA LEU A 30 -3.24 -2.57 2.43
C LEU A 30 -1.92 -3.12 1.87
N PRO A 31 -1.72 -3.05 0.54
CA PRO A 31 -0.42 -3.30 -0.06
C PRO A 31 0.67 -2.46 0.59
N SER A 32 1.76 -3.11 0.99
CA SER A 32 2.94 -2.44 1.52
C SER A 32 4.25 -3.10 1.09
N GLY A 33 5.33 -2.32 1.13
CA GLY A 33 6.67 -2.76 0.74
C GLY A 33 7.77 -1.96 1.45
N PRO A 34 9.02 -2.40 1.37
CA PRO A 34 10.15 -1.69 2.00
C PRO A 34 10.38 -0.31 1.36
N LEU A 35 10.93 0.64 2.12
CA LEU A 35 11.45 1.92 1.58
C LEU A 35 12.76 1.73 0.77
N ALA A 36 13.24 0.50 0.61
CA ALA A 36 14.39 0.18 -0.22
C ALA A 36 13.92 -0.09 -1.66
N SER A 37 14.39 0.70 -2.64
CA SER A 37 13.94 0.58 -4.02
C SER A 37 15.02 0.02 -4.94
N ASP A 38 14.73 -1.11 -5.59
CA ASP A 38 15.37 -1.53 -6.84
C ASP A 38 14.92 -0.62 -8.02
N GLN A 39 13.89 0.21 -7.79
CA GLN A 39 13.34 1.19 -8.72
C GLN A 39 13.98 2.59 -8.58
N ARG A 40 13.89 3.40 -9.63
CA ARG A 40 14.45 4.76 -9.67
C ARG A 40 13.68 5.81 -8.84
N SER A 41 12.51 5.46 -8.29
CA SER A 41 11.71 6.34 -7.42
C SER A 41 10.77 5.56 -6.49
N LEU A 42 10.33 6.20 -5.41
CA LEU A 42 9.32 5.64 -4.49
C LEU A 42 7.99 5.36 -5.21
N GLN A 43 7.56 6.28 -6.08
CA GLN A 43 6.37 6.08 -6.92
C GLN A 43 6.51 4.86 -7.85
N GLY A 44 7.70 4.63 -8.40
CA GLY A 44 7.99 3.44 -9.21
C GLY A 44 7.88 2.16 -8.40
N SER A 45 8.44 2.17 -7.18
CA SER A 45 8.36 1.04 -6.24
C SER A 45 6.91 0.73 -5.87
N VAL A 46 6.11 1.76 -5.54
CA VAL A 46 4.68 1.60 -5.27
C VAL A 46 3.93 1.04 -6.46
N ARG A 47 4.19 1.56 -7.66
CA ARG A 47 3.54 1.09 -8.88
C ARG A 47 3.80 -0.39 -9.14
N GLU A 48 5.04 -0.84 -8.90
CA GLU A 48 5.46 -2.23 -9.10
C GLU A 48 4.76 -3.17 -8.11
N PHE A 49 4.98 -3.02 -6.80
CA PHE A 49 4.41 -3.97 -5.83
C PHE A 49 2.88 -3.90 -5.78
N ALA A 50 2.27 -2.73 -6.03
CA ALA A 50 0.83 -2.60 -6.03
C ALA A 50 0.22 -3.26 -7.28
N ALA A 51 0.90 -3.22 -8.43
CA ALA A 51 0.43 -3.90 -9.63
C ALA A 51 0.50 -5.43 -9.48
N GLU A 52 1.56 -5.94 -8.87
CA GLU A 52 1.69 -7.37 -8.54
C GLU A 52 0.56 -7.85 -7.64
N GLN A 53 0.26 -7.09 -6.57
CA GLN A 53 -0.81 -7.43 -5.63
C GLN A 53 -2.21 -7.22 -6.20
N ALA A 54 -2.40 -6.24 -7.09
CA ALA A 54 -3.68 -5.99 -7.75
C ALA A 54 -3.95 -6.99 -8.89
N GLY A 55 -2.92 -7.69 -9.37
CA GLY A 55 -2.95 -8.48 -10.60
C GLY A 55 -3.18 -7.65 -11.86
N ARG A 56 -2.94 -6.33 -11.81
CA ARG A 56 -3.24 -5.38 -12.89
C ARG A 56 -2.39 -4.13 -12.82
N ALA A 57 -2.22 -3.45 -13.94
CA ALA A 57 -1.44 -2.22 -14.00
C ALA A 57 -2.13 -1.09 -13.23
N ILE A 58 -1.37 -0.42 -12.35
CA ILE A 58 -1.82 0.82 -11.70
C ILE A 58 -1.61 1.96 -12.69
N GLY A 59 -2.68 2.66 -13.07
CA GLY A 59 -2.65 3.74 -14.07
C GLY A 59 -2.14 5.06 -13.50
N TYR A 60 -2.58 5.39 -12.28
CA TYR A 60 -2.24 6.63 -11.57
C TYR A 60 -1.67 6.32 -10.19
N VAL A 61 -0.64 7.08 -9.78
CA VAL A 61 -0.04 7.00 -8.44
C VAL A 61 0.23 8.42 -7.95
N GLU A 62 -0.29 8.75 -6.78
CA GLU A 62 -0.06 10.03 -6.10
C GLU A 62 0.32 9.80 -4.64
N GLN A 63 1.24 10.62 -4.12
CA GLN A 63 1.60 10.53 -2.72
C GLN A 63 0.50 11.17 -1.86
N LEU A 64 0.09 10.47 -0.82
CA LEU A 64 -0.81 10.99 0.20
C LEU A 64 0.03 11.65 1.31
N TYR A 65 0.09 11.01 2.48
CA TYR A 65 0.77 11.51 3.65
C TYR A 65 2.03 10.71 3.95
N THR A 66 2.91 11.30 4.76
CA THR A 66 4.03 10.59 5.37
C THR A 66 3.83 10.60 6.88
N PHE A 67 3.75 9.42 7.46
CA PHE A 67 3.61 9.22 8.90
C PHE A 67 4.96 8.84 9.46
N ALA A 68 5.39 9.50 10.53
CA ALA A 68 6.51 9.06 11.33
C ALA A 68 5.96 8.60 12.68
N ASP A 69 5.77 7.29 12.85
CA ASP A 69 5.39 6.71 14.13
C ASP A 69 6.65 6.66 15.01
N ALA A 70 6.75 7.65 15.89
CA ALA A 70 7.96 7.91 16.67
C ALA A 70 8.02 7.10 17.97
N ASP A 71 6.89 6.57 18.45
CA ASP A 71 6.73 6.17 19.86
C ASP A 71 6.07 4.80 20.03
N ARG A 72 6.57 3.79 19.32
CA ARG A 72 6.31 2.40 19.72
C ARG A 72 7.30 2.00 20.81
N ILE A 73 6.78 1.84 22.03
CA ILE A 73 7.50 1.21 23.14
C ILE A 73 7.02 -0.25 23.15
N SER A 74 7.94 -1.22 23.14
CA SER A 74 7.58 -2.63 23.28
C SER A 74 6.90 -2.87 24.63
N GLU A 75 6.19 -3.99 24.79
CA GLU A 75 5.65 -4.39 26.10
C GLU A 75 6.75 -4.51 27.19
N THR A 76 8.01 -4.68 26.77
CA THR A 76 9.19 -4.74 27.64
C THR A 76 9.82 -3.38 27.95
N GLY A 77 9.23 -2.27 27.49
CA GLY A 77 9.74 -0.92 27.74
C GLY A 77 10.88 -0.48 26.82
N GLU A 78 11.23 -1.28 25.81
CA GLU A 78 12.28 -0.95 24.85
C GLU A 78 11.73 -0.03 23.76
N ARG A 79 12.50 1.02 23.42
CA ARG A 79 12.14 1.91 22.33
C ARG A 79 12.30 1.16 21.01
N LEU A 80 11.19 0.85 20.35
CA LEU A 80 11.20 0.21 19.03
C LEU A 80 11.72 1.20 17.98
N ASP A 81 12.10 0.67 16.82
CA ASP A 81 12.52 1.49 15.69
C ASP A 81 11.42 2.48 15.31
N ARG A 82 11.80 3.74 15.02
CA ARG A 82 10.86 4.69 14.43
C ARG A 82 10.52 4.24 13.01
N ILE A 83 9.25 4.13 12.71
CA ILE A 83 8.77 3.75 11.38
C ILE A 83 8.32 5.01 10.66
N VAL A 84 8.89 5.26 9.48
CA VAL A 84 8.41 6.27 8.54
C VAL A 84 7.63 5.57 7.45
N SER A 85 6.31 5.72 7.45
CA SER A 85 5.43 5.17 6.43
C SER A 85 5.10 6.27 5.42
N VAL A 86 5.43 6.06 4.14
CA VAL A 86 5.05 6.95 3.04
C VAL A 86 3.87 6.33 2.31
N SER A 87 2.70 6.97 2.39
CA SER A 87 1.47 6.45 1.82
C SER A 87 1.23 7.03 0.43
N TYR A 88 0.65 6.21 -0.45
CA TYR A 88 0.29 6.54 -1.82
C TYR A 88 -1.13 6.13 -2.12
N LEU A 89 -1.79 6.88 -3.00
CA LEU A 89 -3.03 6.52 -3.68
C LEU A 89 -2.69 5.94 -5.05
N GLY A 90 -3.18 4.74 -5.34
CA GLY A 90 -3.14 4.11 -6.66
C GLY A 90 -4.53 4.04 -7.27
N LEU A 91 -4.69 4.32 -8.56
CA LEU A 91 -5.96 4.09 -9.28
C LEU A 91 -5.77 3.03 -10.37
N THR A 92 -6.71 2.11 -10.45
CA THR A 92 -6.78 1.09 -11.49
C THR A 92 -8.21 0.91 -12.02
N GLY A 93 -8.32 0.49 -13.28
CA GLY A 93 -9.58 0.05 -13.87
C GLY A 93 -9.92 -1.39 -13.49
N LEU A 94 -11.21 -1.71 -13.52
CA LEU A 94 -11.71 -3.09 -13.52
C LEU A 94 -12.02 -3.48 -14.95
N ASP A 95 -11.47 -4.61 -15.39
CA ASP A 95 -11.81 -5.17 -16.70
C ASP A 95 -13.17 -5.86 -16.61
N ARG A 96 -14.01 -5.62 -17.63
CA ARG A 96 -15.38 -6.12 -17.66
C ARG A 96 -15.37 -7.63 -17.93
N GLY A 97 -15.31 -8.45 -16.87
CA GLY A 97 -15.45 -9.91 -16.96
C GLY A 97 -14.47 -10.77 -16.16
N GLU A 98 -13.53 -10.19 -15.42
CA GLU A 98 -12.68 -10.98 -14.52
C GLU A 98 -13.39 -11.28 -13.20
N SER A 99 -13.32 -12.55 -12.78
CA SER A 99 -13.79 -12.98 -11.47
C SER A 99 -13.02 -12.23 -10.38
N GLN A 100 -13.77 -11.47 -9.57
CA GLN A 100 -13.26 -10.77 -8.40
C GLN A 100 -12.81 -11.79 -7.35
N GLN A 101 -11.59 -12.33 -7.50
CA GLN A 101 -11.00 -13.22 -6.51
C GLN A 101 -10.50 -12.38 -5.33
N GLY A 102 -11.36 -12.20 -4.33
CA GLY A 102 -11.01 -12.06 -2.91
C GLY A 102 -10.17 -10.87 -2.42
N TRP A 103 -9.74 -9.94 -3.27
CA TRP A 103 -8.77 -8.89 -2.88
C TRP A 103 -9.36 -7.48 -2.77
N TRP A 104 -10.62 -7.30 -3.15
CA TRP A 104 -11.28 -5.99 -3.16
C TRP A 104 -12.32 -5.92 -2.06
N GLN A 105 -12.22 -4.89 -1.22
CA GLN A 105 -13.18 -4.59 -0.17
C GLN A 105 -13.99 -3.36 -0.59
N PRO A 106 -15.31 -3.31 -0.34
CA PRO A 106 -16.11 -2.10 -0.52
C PRO A 106 -15.73 -0.97 0.45
#